data_AF-A0A7H8RA68-F1
#
_entry.id   AF-A0A7H8RA68-F1
#
_cell.length_a   1.000
_cell.length_b   1.000
_cell.length_c   1.000
_cell.angle_alpha   90.00
_cell.angle_beta   90.00
_cell.angle_gamma   90.00
#
_symmetry.space_group_name_H-M   'P 1'
#
loop_
_entity.id
_entity.type
_entity.pdbx_description
1 polymer ?
#
loop_
_entity_poly.entity_id
_entity_poly.type
_entity_poly.pdbx_seq_one_letter_code
_entity_poly.pdbx_strand_id
1 'polypeptide(L)'
;MMRIALFHLALDLLSPVASSILRPRDTAFTHRDESTAVYATGDTYENFQPGYLGGTWELFKRGEYVDLSGTGYMRVRWEVEYWQGVGPLYEPTFDQVAGTLLFVAGGGGFQWGDAYDGACSHGTGCVNRTGASEYGYSYFPDGSDPWINMCYYLDGSVTITNHESGGDYNVGVEPIAYADILVDINTTPADKNTKYGYSYDPSEASCPCSET
;
A
#
# COMPACT_ATOMS: atom_id res chain seq x y z
N MET A 1 -20.10 31.00 51.07
CA MET A 1 -20.88 31.01 49.81
C MET A 1 -19.91 31.28 48.66
N MET A 2 -19.57 30.26 47.89
CA MET A 2 -18.70 30.38 46.71
C MET A 2 -19.52 29.92 45.50
N ARG A 3 -19.78 30.82 44.56
CA ARG A 3 -20.51 30.51 43.32
C ARG A 3 -19.51 29.91 42.31
N ILE A 4 -19.76 28.66 41.92
CA ILE A 4 -19.12 28.00 40.78
C ILE A 4 -19.75 28.59 39.51
N ALA A 5 -18.94 29.21 38.66
CA ALA A 5 -19.34 29.57 37.30
C ALA A 5 -18.94 28.40 36.37
N LEU A 6 -19.95 27.66 35.93
CA LEU A 6 -19.83 26.58 34.96
C LEU A 6 -19.84 27.22 33.56
N PHE A 7 -18.67 27.39 32.93
CA PHE A 7 -18.59 27.76 31.52
C PHE A 7 -18.76 26.50 30.67
N HIS A 8 -19.94 26.32 30.07
CA HIS A 8 -20.13 25.41 28.96
C HIS A 8 -19.55 26.08 27.69
N LEU A 9 -18.32 25.71 27.31
CA LEU A 9 -17.92 25.83 25.92
C LEU A 9 -18.41 24.57 25.20
N ALA A 10 -19.56 24.69 24.54
CA ALA A 10 -19.89 23.81 23.43
C ALA A 10 -18.95 24.20 22.29
N LEU A 11 -17.83 23.48 22.16
CA LEU A 11 -16.99 23.53 20.98
C LEU A 11 -17.62 22.54 20.00
N ASP A 12 -18.41 23.04 19.05
CA ASP A 12 -18.86 22.28 17.90
C ASP A 12 -17.61 21.83 17.12
N LEU A 13 -17.14 20.62 17.41
CA LEU A 13 -16.16 19.89 16.61
C LEU A 13 -16.89 19.34 15.37
N LEU A 14 -17.35 20.25 14.51
CA LEU A 14 -17.52 19.88 13.11
C LEU A 14 -16.12 19.74 12.54
N SER A 15 -15.69 18.50 12.32
CA SER A 15 -14.48 18.22 11.53
C SER A 15 -14.57 19.01 10.23
N PRO A 16 -13.55 19.79 9.86
CA PRO A 16 -13.57 20.48 8.58
C PRO A 16 -13.74 19.44 7.47
N VAL A 17 -14.73 19.65 6.61
CA VAL A 17 -14.84 18.89 5.36
C VAL A 17 -13.63 19.29 4.53
N ALA A 18 -12.72 18.36 4.25
CA ALA A 18 -11.54 18.60 3.42
C ALA A 18 -12.00 19.18 2.07
N SER A 19 -11.70 20.46 1.85
CA SER A 19 -12.11 21.20 0.65
C SER A 19 -10.92 21.52 -0.27
N SER A 20 -9.78 20.87 -0.08
CA SER A 20 -8.65 21.04 -1.00
C SER A 20 -8.77 20.07 -2.17
N ILE A 21 -8.82 20.63 -3.39
CA ILE A 21 -8.45 19.89 -4.60
C ILE A 21 -7.10 19.23 -4.32
N LEU A 22 -7.04 17.90 -4.37
CA LEU A 22 -5.79 17.15 -4.31
C LEU A 22 -4.85 17.75 -5.37
N ARG A 23 -3.64 18.15 -4.97
CA ARG A 23 -2.62 18.65 -5.92
C ARG A 23 -1.47 17.66 -6.05
N PRO A 24 -0.93 17.45 -7.26
CA PRO A 24 0.36 16.78 -7.40
C PRO A 24 1.38 17.62 -6.65
N ARG A 25 2.28 16.98 -5.90
CA ARG A 25 3.55 17.63 -5.54
C ARG A 25 4.59 17.23 -6.56
N ASP A 26 5.60 18.08 -6.76
CA ASP A 26 6.80 17.79 -7.56
C ASP A 26 7.69 16.75 -6.83
N THR A 27 7.09 15.64 -6.36
CA THR A 27 7.75 14.61 -5.58
C THR A 27 8.56 13.75 -6.53
N ALA A 28 9.83 14.10 -6.68
CA ALA A 28 10.88 13.20 -7.14
C ALA A 28 11.54 12.59 -5.90
N PHE A 29 11.83 11.29 -5.93
CA PHE A 29 12.66 10.65 -4.92
C PHE A 29 14.03 10.34 -5.49
N THR A 30 14.95 9.85 -4.67
CA THR A 30 16.31 9.61 -5.16
C THR A 30 16.27 8.51 -6.22
N HIS A 31 16.58 8.91 -7.47
CA HIS A 31 16.78 7.97 -8.56
C HIS A 31 18.11 7.26 -8.35
N ARG A 32 18.03 5.96 -8.04
CA ARG A 32 19.17 5.08 -7.82
C ARG A 32 19.52 4.34 -9.10
N ASP A 33 20.71 3.76 -9.13
CA ASP A 33 21.18 2.99 -10.27
C ASP A 33 20.28 1.77 -10.52
N GLU A 34 19.95 1.54 -11.79
CA GLU A 34 19.12 0.44 -12.27
C GLU A 34 19.95 -0.48 -13.18
N SER A 35 21.20 -0.79 -12.77
CA SER A 35 22.18 -1.49 -13.60
C SER A 35 21.74 -2.90 -14.00
N THR A 36 20.85 -3.53 -13.22
CA THR A 36 20.23 -4.81 -13.58
C THR A 36 18.76 -4.76 -13.21
N ALA A 37 17.86 -4.80 -14.21
CA ALA A 37 16.43 -4.95 -13.93
C ALA A 37 16.20 -6.09 -12.94
N VAL A 38 15.26 -5.92 -11.99
CA VAL A 38 14.93 -7.00 -11.05
C VAL A 38 14.42 -8.21 -11.82
N TYR A 39 14.83 -9.42 -11.44
CA TYR A 39 14.40 -10.67 -12.09
C TYR A 39 14.25 -11.80 -11.07
N ALA A 40 13.39 -12.76 -11.38
CA ALA A 40 13.21 -13.96 -10.59
C ALA A 40 14.37 -14.95 -10.78
N THR A 41 14.82 -15.54 -9.67
CA THR A 41 15.89 -16.55 -9.64
C THR A 41 15.41 -17.97 -9.28
N GLY A 42 14.17 -18.11 -8.81
CA GLY A 42 13.54 -19.37 -8.42
C GLY A 42 12.27 -19.09 -7.62
N ASP A 43 11.35 -20.07 -7.52
CA ASP A 43 10.00 -19.78 -7.04
C ASP A 43 9.04 -20.99 -6.91
N THR A 44 7.86 -20.68 -6.36
CA THR A 44 6.60 -21.40 -6.51
C THR A 44 5.46 -20.44 -6.92
N TYR A 45 5.69 -19.55 -7.89
CA TYR A 45 4.69 -18.58 -8.36
C TYR A 45 4.01 -19.03 -9.66
N GLU A 46 2.92 -18.37 -10.02
CA GLU A 46 2.36 -18.43 -11.36
C GLU A 46 2.84 -17.22 -12.19
N ASN A 47 3.15 -17.43 -13.46
CA ASN A 47 3.40 -16.30 -14.36
C ASN A 47 2.09 -15.59 -14.64
N PHE A 48 2.13 -14.27 -14.82
CA PHE A 48 0.97 -13.48 -15.20
C PHE A 48 0.22 -14.08 -16.41
N GLN A 49 -1.11 -14.12 -16.30
CA GLN A 49 -2.01 -14.48 -17.38
C GLN A 49 -3.13 -13.44 -17.49
N PRO A 50 -3.69 -13.19 -18.69
CA PRO A 50 -4.83 -12.30 -18.83
C PRO A 50 -5.97 -12.69 -17.88
N GLY A 51 -6.37 -11.75 -17.02
CA GLY A 51 -7.39 -11.94 -15.99
C GLY A 51 -6.85 -12.23 -14.59
N TYR A 52 -5.53 -12.37 -14.43
CA TYR A 52 -4.87 -12.37 -13.12
C TYR A 52 -4.72 -10.96 -12.58
N LEU A 53 -4.34 -10.83 -11.30
CA LEU A 53 -3.94 -9.54 -10.75
C LEU A 53 -2.73 -8.98 -11.52
N GLY A 54 -2.49 -7.69 -11.37
CA GLY A 54 -1.36 -7.03 -12.01
C GLY A 54 -0.02 -7.46 -11.40
N GLY A 55 0.91 -7.90 -12.24
CA GLY A 55 2.24 -8.33 -11.85
C GLY A 55 2.92 -9.11 -12.97
N THR A 56 4.09 -9.66 -12.66
CA THR A 56 4.79 -10.63 -13.52
C THR A 56 4.81 -12.00 -12.84
N TRP A 57 5.03 -12.01 -11.52
CA TRP A 57 5.11 -13.17 -10.66
C TRP A 57 3.98 -13.11 -9.63
N GLU A 58 3.02 -14.03 -9.74
CA GLU A 58 1.79 -14.02 -8.97
C GLU A 58 1.83 -15.08 -7.86
N LEU A 59 1.64 -14.63 -6.62
CA LEU A 59 1.57 -15.45 -5.41
C LEU A 59 0.11 -15.47 -4.94
N PHE A 60 -0.64 -16.48 -5.38
CA PHE A 60 -2.08 -16.65 -5.14
C PHE A 60 -2.41 -17.37 -3.85
N LYS A 61 -1.44 -18.08 -3.26
CA LYS A 61 -1.68 -18.89 -2.07
C LYS A 61 -0.64 -18.65 -1.02
N ARG A 62 -1.07 -18.73 0.24
CA ARG A 62 -0.19 -18.84 1.39
C ARG A 62 1.03 -19.74 1.15
N GLY A 63 2.21 -19.17 1.36
CA GLY A 63 3.48 -19.87 1.25
C GLY A 63 4.03 -19.96 -0.19
N GLU A 64 3.29 -19.51 -1.20
CA GLU A 64 3.87 -19.26 -2.51
C GLU A 64 4.86 -18.08 -2.40
N TYR A 65 6.01 -18.20 -3.05
CA TYR A 65 7.08 -17.20 -2.97
C TYR A 65 7.80 -16.99 -4.31
N VAL A 66 8.46 -15.85 -4.40
CA VAL A 66 9.43 -15.52 -5.45
C VAL A 66 10.76 -15.11 -4.84
N ASP A 67 11.85 -15.72 -5.31
CA ASP A 67 13.19 -15.23 -5.07
C ASP A 67 13.57 -14.24 -6.17
N LEU A 68 13.95 -13.03 -5.77
CA LEU A 68 14.34 -11.95 -6.67
C LEU A 68 15.82 -11.61 -6.52
N SER A 69 16.43 -11.18 -7.61
CA SER A 69 17.77 -10.58 -7.63
C SER A 69 17.83 -9.42 -8.61
N GLY A 70 18.76 -8.49 -8.41
CA GLY A 70 19.05 -7.39 -9.34
C GLY A 70 19.40 -6.10 -8.62
N THR A 71 19.52 -5.03 -9.42
CA THR A 71 19.81 -3.67 -8.99
C THR A 71 18.86 -2.73 -9.72
N GLY A 72 17.70 -2.45 -9.13
CA GLY A 72 16.62 -1.68 -9.75
C GLY A 72 15.35 -1.62 -8.89
N TYR A 73 14.25 -1.15 -9.46
CA TYR A 73 12.98 -1.03 -8.73
C TYR A 73 12.01 -2.19 -9.02
N MET A 74 11.20 -2.50 -8.01
CA MET A 74 10.11 -3.47 -8.12
C MET A 74 8.84 -2.93 -7.47
N ARG A 75 7.70 -3.40 -7.95
CA ARG A 75 6.38 -3.16 -7.37
C ARG A 75 5.87 -4.47 -6.77
N VAL A 76 5.33 -4.39 -5.57
CA VAL A 76 4.56 -5.43 -4.90
C VAL A 76 3.12 -4.92 -4.80
N ARG A 77 2.26 -5.46 -5.65
CA ARG A 77 0.83 -5.19 -5.67
C ARG A 77 0.10 -6.21 -4.81
N TRP A 78 -0.85 -5.71 -4.03
CA TRP A 78 -1.75 -6.54 -3.24
C TRP A 78 -3.16 -6.49 -3.80
N GLU A 79 -3.91 -7.57 -3.66
CA GLU A 79 -5.36 -7.58 -3.88
C GLU A 79 -6.04 -8.43 -2.81
N VAL A 80 -6.79 -7.78 -1.91
CA VAL A 80 -7.58 -8.48 -0.88
C VAL A 80 -8.77 -9.17 -1.55
N GLU A 81 -8.86 -10.49 -1.40
CA GLU A 81 -9.93 -11.33 -1.96
C GLU A 81 -11.05 -11.53 -0.94
N TYR A 82 -11.65 -10.44 -0.46
CA TYR A 82 -12.68 -10.48 0.59
C TYR A 82 -13.90 -11.35 0.24
N TRP A 83 -14.14 -11.64 -1.04
CA TRP A 83 -15.20 -12.55 -1.48
C TRP A 83 -14.86 -14.04 -1.33
N GLN A 84 -13.58 -14.39 -1.14
CA GLN A 84 -13.13 -15.75 -0.83
C GLN A 84 -13.10 -15.98 0.69
N GLY A 85 -12.52 -15.03 1.42
CA GLY A 85 -12.35 -15.15 2.86
C GLY A 85 -11.97 -13.83 3.53
N VAL A 86 -12.70 -13.48 4.59
CA VAL A 86 -12.43 -12.30 5.41
C VAL A 86 -11.79 -12.68 6.74
N GLY A 87 -10.89 -11.83 7.23
CA GLY A 87 -10.20 -12.08 8.50
C GLY A 87 -9.06 -11.10 8.76
N PRO A 88 -8.18 -11.42 9.72
CA PRO A 88 -6.96 -10.66 9.91
C PRO A 88 -6.05 -10.79 8.66
N LEU A 89 -5.50 -9.67 8.21
CA LEU A 89 -4.51 -9.57 7.13
C LEU A 89 -3.12 -9.31 7.71
N TYR A 90 -2.12 -9.91 7.09
CA TYR A 90 -0.71 -9.72 7.41
C TYR A 90 0.06 -9.50 6.12
N GLU A 91 1.06 -8.62 6.16
CA GLU A 91 1.87 -8.32 4.98
C GLU A 91 2.65 -9.53 4.45
N PRO A 92 2.86 -9.62 3.11
CA PRO A 92 3.86 -10.50 2.53
C PRO A 92 5.17 -10.30 3.26
N THR A 93 5.87 -11.39 3.51
CA THR A 93 7.15 -11.33 4.18
C THR A 93 8.25 -11.07 3.17
N PHE A 94 9.23 -10.26 3.58
CA PHE A 94 10.45 -9.98 2.85
C PHE A 94 11.59 -10.64 3.61
N ASP A 95 11.91 -11.86 3.22
CA ASP A 95 12.87 -12.73 3.89
C ASP A 95 14.17 -12.83 3.08
N GLN A 96 15.21 -13.39 3.70
CA GLN A 96 16.50 -13.68 3.05
C GLN A 96 17.11 -12.48 2.30
N VAL A 97 16.85 -11.26 2.78
CA VAL A 97 17.38 -10.04 2.19
C VAL A 97 18.90 -10.06 2.27
N ALA A 98 19.55 -9.95 1.11
CA ALA A 98 20.99 -9.76 1.00
C ALA A 98 21.26 -8.52 0.14
N GLY A 99 22.09 -7.61 0.64
CA GLY A 99 22.30 -6.30 0.01
C GLY A 99 21.29 -5.27 0.53
N THR A 100 20.71 -4.49 -0.38
CA THR A 100 19.82 -3.36 -0.07
C THR A 100 18.40 -3.65 -0.52
N LEU A 101 17.45 -3.49 0.41
CA LEU A 101 16.02 -3.42 0.12
C LEU A 101 15.46 -2.17 0.80
N LEU A 102 14.88 -1.25 0.01
CA LEU A 102 14.32 0.00 0.52
C LEU A 102 12.91 0.17 0.02
N PHE A 103 11.97 0.41 0.93
CA PHE A 103 10.64 0.89 0.56
C PHE A 103 10.76 2.36 0.12
N VAL A 104 10.46 2.65 -1.15
CA VAL A 104 10.67 3.98 -1.74
C VAL A 104 9.38 4.72 -2.00
N ALA A 105 8.27 4.02 -2.22
CA ALA A 105 6.99 4.64 -2.49
C ALA A 105 5.79 3.70 -2.28
N GLY A 106 4.66 4.25 -1.89
CA GLY A 106 3.35 3.61 -1.95
C GLY A 106 2.46 4.28 -2.98
N GLY A 107 1.71 3.54 -3.77
CA GLY A 107 0.93 4.04 -4.91
C GLY A 107 -0.35 3.26 -5.14
N GLY A 108 -0.94 3.43 -6.33
CA GLY A 108 -2.19 2.78 -6.73
C GLY A 108 -3.46 3.40 -6.15
N GLY A 109 -3.34 4.58 -5.54
CA GLY A 109 -4.47 5.45 -5.25
C GLY A 109 -5.11 5.32 -3.87
N PHE A 110 -4.80 4.28 -3.09
CA PHE A 110 -5.32 4.12 -1.73
C PHE A 110 -4.48 3.17 -0.89
N GLN A 111 -4.64 3.27 0.42
CA GLN A 111 -4.24 2.26 1.40
C GLN A 111 -5.46 1.44 1.80
N TRP A 112 -5.27 0.20 2.23
CA TRP A 112 -6.38 -0.72 2.47
C TRP A 112 -7.33 -0.29 3.60
N GLY A 113 -6.82 0.44 4.57
CA GLY A 113 -7.57 1.05 5.66
C GLY A 113 -8.40 2.27 5.27
N ASP A 114 -8.18 2.84 4.07
CA ASP A 114 -8.95 3.98 3.59
C ASP A 114 -10.44 3.63 3.48
N ALA A 115 -11.30 4.53 3.95
CA ALA A 115 -12.73 4.42 3.72
C ALA A 115 -13.09 4.75 2.27
N TYR A 116 -14.22 4.24 1.80
CA TYR A 116 -14.77 4.67 0.51
C TYR A 116 -15.20 6.15 0.51
N ASP A 117 -15.44 6.76 1.67
CA ASP A 117 -15.86 8.16 1.83
C ASP A 117 -14.86 9.02 2.63
N GLY A 118 -13.63 8.52 2.86
CA GLY A 118 -12.55 9.22 3.54
C GLY A 118 -12.57 9.19 5.08
N ALA A 119 -13.58 8.57 5.71
CA ALA A 119 -13.69 8.52 7.18
C ALA A 119 -13.55 7.08 7.73
N CYS A 120 -12.32 6.56 7.81
CA CYS A 120 -12.03 5.38 8.62
C CYS A 120 -10.57 5.33 9.06
N SER A 121 -10.34 5.07 10.35
CA SER A 121 -9.03 4.72 10.87
C SER A 121 -9.17 3.47 11.72
N HIS A 122 -8.96 2.32 11.09
CA HIS A 122 -8.80 0.97 11.67
C HIS A 122 -9.94 0.45 12.58
N GLY A 123 -10.40 -0.78 12.32
CA GLY A 123 -11.24 -1.55 13.27
C GLY A 123 -12.33 -2.42 12.63
N THR A 124 -12.80 -3.40 13.39
CA THR A 124 -13.94 -4.25 13.01
C THR A 124 -15.23 -3.42 12.95
N GLY A 125 -15.84 -3.30 11.78
CA GLY A 125 -17.14 -2.63 11.59
C GLY A 125 -17.11 -1.38 10.71
N CYS A 126 -15.97 -1.06 10.11
CA CYS A 126 -15.85 0.05 9.17
C CYS A 126 -15.92 -0.40 7.71
N VAL A 127 -16.52 0.42 6.85
CA VAL A 127 -16.59 0.19 5.40
C VAL A 127 -15.33 0.78 4.76
N ASN A 128 -14.36 -0.08 4.47
CA ASN A 128 -13.05 0.29 3.91
C ASN A 128 -12.74 -0.55 2.66
N ARG A 129 -11.56 -0.34 2.08
CA ARG A 129 -11.14 -1.00 0.84
C ARG A 129 -10.93 -2.51 0.98
N THR A 130 -10.91 -3.08 2.19
CA THR A 130 -10.66 -4.52 2.42
C THR A 130 -11.90 -5.41 2.33
N GLY A 131 -13.04 -4.90 1.86
CA GLY A 131 -14.28 -5.65 1.94
C GLY A 131 -15.50 -5.04 1.27
N ALA A 132 -16.62 -5.73 1.46
CA ALA A 132 -17.94 -5.25 1.08
C ALA A 132 -19.00 -5.78 2.06
N SER A 133 -20.13 -5.08 2.17
CA SER A 133 -21.19 -5.46 3.12
C SER A 133 -21.74 -6.87 2.95
N GLU A 134 -21.65 -7.43 1.74
CA GLU A 134 -22.08 -8.80 1.43
C GLU A 134 -21.13 -9.87 1.99
N TYR A 135 -19.83 -9.60 2.01
CA TYR A 135 -18.80 -10.60 2.32
C TYR A 135 -18.11 -10.36 3.67
N GLY A 136 -18.23 -9.16 4.22
CA GLY A 136 -17.48 -8.71 5.40
C GLY A 136 -16.26 -7.88 5.02
N TYR A 137 -15.45 -7.55 6.03
CA TYR A 137 -14.26 -6.72 5.90
C TYR A 137 -13.10 -7.35 6.63
N SER A 138 -11.95 -7.39 5.97
CA SER A 138 -10.69 -7.83 6.56
C SER A 138 -10.00 -6.68 7.30
N TYR A 139 -9.04 -6.96 8.18
CA TYR A 139 -8.41 -5.93 9.01
C TYR A 139 -6.94 -6.28 9.31
N PHE A 140 -6.10 -5.26 9.49
CA PHE A 140 -4.69 -5.43 9.86
C PHE A 140 -4.53 -5.38 11.39
N PRO A 141 -4.22 -6.51 12.06
CA PRO A 141 -4.23 -6.58 13.54
C PRO A 141 -3.15 -5.75 14.22
N ASP A 142 -2.06 -5.47 13.52
CA ASP A 142 -0.91 -4.70 14.00
C ASP A 142 -1.03 -3.20 13.72
N GLY A 143 -2.13 -2.77 13.08
CA GLY A 143 -2.34 -1.38 12.67
C GLY A 143 -1.53 -0.97 11.43
N SER A 144 -0.95 -1.92 10.69
CA SER A 144 -0.41 -1.67 9.36
C SER A 144 -1.51 -1.22 8.41
N ASP A 145 -1.14 -0.36 7.46
CA ASP A 145 -2.05 0.13 6.43
C ASP A 145 -1.30 0.27 5.10
N PRO A 146 -0.98 -0.86 4.44
CA PRO A 146 -0.16 -0.82 3.24
C PRO A 146 -0.93 -0.17 2.08
N TRP A 147 -0.17 0.47 1.20
CA TRP A 147 -0.67 0.90 -0.11
C TRP A 147 -0.96 -0.32 -0.98
N ILE A 148 -1.95 -0.21 -1.88
CA ILE A 148 -2.22 -1.30 -2.82
C ILE A 148 -1.01 -1.62 -3.70
N ASN A 149 -0.23 -0.61 -4.10
CA ASN A 149 1.07 -0.80 -4.74
C ASN A 149 2.16 -0.35 -3.78
N MET A 150 3.06 -1.26 -3.40
CA MET A 150 4.26 -0.95 -2.62
C MET A 150 5.49 -1.06 -3.51
N CYS A 151 6.22 0.03 -3.70
CA CYS A 151 7.39 0.09 -4.56
C CYS A 151 8.68 0.08 -3.74
N TYR A 152 9.61 -0.76 -4.14
CA TYR A 152 10.88 -0.97 -3.48
C TYR A 152 12.05 -0.77 -4.45
N TYR A 153 13.18 -0.32 -3.92
CA TYR A 153 14.47 -0.44 -4.56
C TYR A 153 15.19 -1.68 -4.03
N LEU A 154 15.72 -2.49 -4.93
CA LEU A 154 16.53 -3.67 -4.65
C LEU A 154 17.94 -3.47 -5.23
N ASP A 155 18.98 -3.71 -4.44
CA ASP A 155 20.35 -3.92 -4.90
C ASP A 155 20.92 -5.14 -4.18
N GLY A 156 20.75 -6.32 -4.77
CA GLY A 156 21.03 -7.61 -4.14
C GLY A 156 19.91 -8.61 -4.40
N SER A 157 19.43 -9.28 -3.36
CA SER A 157 18.39 -10.32 -3.44
C SER A 157 17.40 -10.28 -2.27
N VAL A 158 16.20 -10.81 -2.50
CA VAL A 158 15.14 -10.94 -1.49
C VAL A 158 14.20 -12.09 -1.86
N THR A 159 13.64 -12.77 -0.86
CA THR A 159 12.50 -13.67 -1.02
C THR A 159 11.22 -12.96 -0.58
N ILE A 160 10.22 -12.89 -1.47
CA ILE A 160 8.89 -12.34 -1.14
C ILE A 160 7.92 -13.51 -1.06
N THR A 161 7.21 -13.64 0.06
CA THR A 161 6.29 -14.75 0.31
C THR A 161 4.89 -14.24 0.62
N ASN A 162 3.87 -14.83 0.00
CA ASN A 162 2.48 -14.62 0.40
C ASN A 162 2.29 -15.21 1.81
N HIS A 163 1.87 -14.37 2.76
CA HIS A 163 1.72 -14.71 4.17
C HIS A 163 0.28 -14.60 4.65
N GLU A 164 -0.68 -14.97 3.79
CA GLU A 164 -2.09 -15.16 4.17
C GLU A 164 -2.22 -15.90 5.52
N SER A 165 -2.97 -15.29 6.45
CA SER A 165 -3.23 -15.89 7.75
C SER A 165 -4.53 -15.36 8.36
N GLY A 166 -5.64 -15.60 7.67
CA GLY A 166 -6.97 -15.19 8.14
C GLY A 166 -7.86 -14.75 7.00
N GLY A 167 -7.64 -13.53 6.51
CA GLY A 167 -8.23 -13.05 5.25
C GLY A 167 -7.37 -13.46 4.05
N ASP A 168 -8.04 -13.67 2.92
CA ASP A 168 -7.41 -14.10 1.67
C ASP A 168 -6.96 -12.88 0.84
N TYR A 169 -5.80 -12.98 0.21
CA TYR A 169 -5.24 -11.96 -0.67
C TYR A 169 -4.19 -12.54 -1.64
N ASN A 170 -4.10 -11.93 -2.80
CA ASN A 170 -3.07 -12.22 -3.79
C ASN A 170 -1.95 -11.17 -3.76
N VAL A 171 -0.76 -11.59 -4.18
CA VAL A 171 0.40 -10.70 -4.33
C VAL A 171 0.94 -10.82 -5.75
N GLY A 172 1.01 -9.69 -6.45
CA GLY A 172 1.64 -9.61 -7.76
C GLY A 172 2.93 -8.82 -7.61
N VAL A 173 4.03 -9.37 -8.11
CA VAL A 173 5.31 -8.65 -8.08
C VAL A 173 5.95 -8.60 -9.45
N GLU A 174 6.56 -7.46 -9.75
CA GLU A 174 7.15 -7.17 -11.04
C GLU A 174 8.27 -6.12 -10.94
N PRO A 175 9.20 -6.09 -11.90
CA PRO A 175 10.09 -4.96 -12.09
C PRO A 175 9.29 -3.75 -12.57
N ILE A 176 9.66 -2.56 -12.10
CA ILE A 176 9.01 -1.31 -12.52
C ILE A 176 10.07 -0.25 -12.76
N ALA A 177 9.87 0.65 -13.72
CA ALA A 177 10.79 1.75 -13.94
C ALA A 177 10.57 2.88 -12.92
N TYR A 178 11.63 3.58 -12.54
CA TYR A 178 11.55 4.78 -11.69
C TYR A 178 10.51 5.79 -12.19
N ALA A 179 10.48 6.05 -13.50
CA ALA A 179 9.54 6.99 -14.11
C ALA A 179 8.07 6.56 -13.93
N ASP A 180 7.78 5.26 -13.98
CA ASP A 180 6.43 4.74 -13.80
C ASP A 180 5.96 4.83 -12.35
N ILE A 181 6.89 4.69 -11.39
CA ILE A 181 6.60 4.97 -9.97
C ILE A 181 6.21 6.44 -9.80
N LEU A 182 6.98 7.37 -10.39
CA LEU A 182 6.66 8.80 -10.32
C LEU A 182 5.31 9.12 -10.93
N VAL A 183 4.96 8.48 -12.05
CA VAL A 183 3.65 8.63 -12.67
C VAL A 183 2.56 8.12 -11.73
N ASP A 184 2.70 6.93 -11.14
CA ASP A 184 1.72 6.35 -10.22
C ASP A 184 1.48 7.27 -9.01
N ILE A 185 2.54 7.73 -8.36
CA ILE A 185 2.39 8.53 -7.13
C ILE A 185 1.95 9.98 -7.39
N ASN A 186 2.25 10.55 -8.56
CA ASN A 186 1.94 11.96 -8.88
C ASN A 186 0.73 12.15 -9.81
N THR A 187 0.06 11.07 -10.23
CA THR A 187 -1.16 11.17 -11.05
C THR A 187 -2.39 11.05 -10.18
N THR A 188 -3.27 12.04 -10.25
CA THR A 188 -4.56 12.00 -9.55
C THR A 188 -5.38 10.87 -10.15
N PRO A 189 -5.83 9.89 -9.38
CA PRO A 189 -6.70 8.88 -9.95
C PRO A 189 -8.09 9.50 -10.18
N ALA A 190 -8.81 9.01 -11.19
CA ALA A 190 -10.05 9.63 -11.66
C ALA A 190 -11.20 9.55 -10.62
N ASP A 191 -11.06 8.68 -9.62
CA ASP A 191 -12.02 8.49 -8.54
C ASP A 191 -11.77 9.51 -7.42
N LYS A 192 -12.83 10.22 -7.01
CA LYS A 192 -12.77 11.23 -5.93
C LYS A 192 -12.38 10.65 -4.57
N ASN A 193 -12.46 9.32 -4.43
CA ASN A 193 -12.16 8.60 -3.19
C ASN A 193 -10.74 8.02 -3.17
N THR A 194 -9.91 8.42 -4.13
CA THR A 194 -8.51 7.98 -4.22
C THR A 194 -7.58 9.17 -4.05
N LYS A 195 -6.39 8.91 -3.52
CA LYS A 195 -5.35 9.88 -3.18
C LYS A 195 -4.12 9.67 -4.05
N TYR A 196 -3.28 10.71 -4.14
CA TYR A 196 -1.93 10.54 -4.68
C TYR A 196 -1.15 9.53 -3.85
N GLY A 197 -0.16 8.88 -4.47
CA GLY A 197 0.78 8.04 -3.75
C GLY A 197 1.70 8.82 -2.82
N TYR A 198 2.61 8.10 -2.18
CA TYR A 198 3.53 8.60 -1.18
C TYR A 198 4.95 8.16 -1.50
N SER A 199 5.95 9.05 -1.38
CA SER A 199 7.36 8.64 -1.38
C SER A 199 7.88 8.45 0.04
N TYR A 200 8.34 7.23 0.34
CA TYR A 200 8.91 6.83 1.63
C TYR A 200 10.44 6.86 1.61
N ASP A 201 11.04 7.46 0.58
CA ASP A 201 12.48 7.48 0.42
C ASP A 201 13.15 8.17 1.64
N PRO A 202 14.04 7.47 2.37
CA PRO A 202 14.68 8.02 3.56
C PRO A 202 15.47 9.31 3.31
N SER A 203 15.94 9.55 2.09
CA SER A 203 16.61 10.81 1.73
C SER A 203 15.64 11.99 1.62
N GLU A 204 14.35 11.72 1.40
CA GLU A 204 13.34 12.75 1.14
C GLU A 204 12.39 13.00 2.31
N ALA A 205 12.24 12.04 3.24
CA ALA A 205 11.53 12.12 4.53
C ALA A 205 10.27 13.03 4.57
N SER A 206 9.53 13.17 3.46
CA SER A 206 8.45 14.14 3.34
C SER A 206 7.24 13.55 2.62
N CYS A 207 6.17 13.45 3.39
CA CYS A 207 4.80 13.14 2.94
C CYS A 207 4.32 14.17 1.91
N PRO A 208 3.92 13.77 0.69
CA PRO A 208 3.25 14.68 -0.24
C PRO A 208 1.83 15.08 0.22
N CYS A 209 1.39 14.55 1.36
CA CYS A 209 0.03 14.49 1.86
C CYS A 209 -0.29 15.40 3.07
N SER A 210 0.51 16.42 3.38
CA SER A 210 0.06 17.34 4.44
C SER A 210 -1.15 18.13 3.92
N GLU A 211 -2.35 17.75 4.36
CA GLU A 211 -3.46 18.70 4.41
C GLU A 211 -3.02 19.88 5.29
N THR A 212 -3.04 21.08 4.70
CA THR A 212 -2.99 22.34 5.45
C THR A 212 -4.40 22.81 5.75
#